data_AF-A0A4P9WS21-F1
#
_entry.id   AF-A0A4P9WS21-F1
#
_cell.length_a   1.000
_cell.length_b   1.000
_cell.length_c   1.000
_cell.angle_alpha   90.00
_cell.angle_beta   90.00
_cell.angle_gamma   90.00
#
_symmetry.space_group_name_H-M   'P 1'
#
loop_
_entity.id
_entity.type
_entity.pdbx_description
1 polymer ?
#
loop_
_entity_poly.entity_id
_entity_poly.type
_entity_poly.pdbx_seq_one_letter_code
_entity_poly.pdbx_strand_id
1 'polypeptide(L)' 'LSPDLAKVCGFEQHTRPQVVKQIWVYVKANQLQDPQDGRFILCNDLLRRIFE' A
#
# COMPACT_ATOMS: atom_id res chain seq x y z
N LEU A 1 -12.54 4.80 -0.93
CA LEU A 1 -11.11 5.03 -0.62
C LEU A 1 -10.74 6.42 -1.12
N SER A 2 -9.63 7.04 -0.68
CA SER A 2 -9.13 8.24 -1.38
C SER A 2 -8.72 7.86 -2.82
N PRO A 3 -8.71 8.80 -3.78
CA PRO A 3 -8.36 8.49 -5.17
C PRO A 3 -7.00 7.78 -5.33
N ASP A 4 -5.99 8.17 -4.55
CA ASP A 4 -4.67 7.54 -4.61
C ASP A 4 -4.64 6.16 -3.95
N LEU A 5 -5.37 5.97 -2.85
CA LEU A 5 -5.51 4.65 -2.24
C LEU A 5 -6.31 3.69 -3.12
N ALA A 6 -7.30 4.18 -3.87
CA ALA A 6 -8.03 3.38 -4.86
C ALA A 6 -7.11 2.89 -6.00
N LYS A 7 -6.14 3.71 -6.44
CA LYS A 7 -5.13 3.30 -7.44
C LYS A 7 -4.24 2.16 -6.94
N VAL A 8 -3.81 2.22 -5.66
CA VAL A 8 -3.03 1.15 -5.03
C VAL A 8 -3.87 -0.12 -4.86
N CYS A 9 -5.13 0.04 -4.46
CA CYS A 9 -6.01 -1.08 -4.17
C CYS A 9 -6.68 -1.71 -5.41
N GLY A 10 -6.78 -0.99 -6.52
CA GLY A 10 -7.48 -1.46 -7.73
C GLY A 10 -9.00 -1.53 -7.58
N PHE A 11 -9.57 -0.87 -6.56
CA PHE A 11 -11.02 -0.77 -6.33
C PHE A 11 -11.36 0.56 -5.66
N GLU A 12 -12.59 1.04 -5.86
CA GLU A 12 -13.04 2.30 -5.28
C GLU A 12 -13.44 2.15 -3.80
N GLN A 13 -14.01 0.99 -3.44
CA GLN A 13 -14.47 0.68 -2.09
C GLN A 13 -14.32 -0.82 -1.78
N HIS A 14 -13.94 -1.14 -0.54
CA HIS A 14 -13.93 -2.50 0.01
C HIS A 14 -13.88 -2.45 1.54
N THR A 15 -14.07 -3.60 2.17
CA THR A 15 -13.84 -3.79 3.62
C THR A 15 -12.40 -3.48 4.04
N ARG A 16 -12.23 -2.96 5.26
CA ARG A 16 -10.91 -2.60 5.83
C ARG A 16 -9.87 -3.74 5.76
N PRO A 17 -10.19 -5.01 6.11
CA PRO A 17 -9.21 -6.10 6.01
C PRO A 17 -8.68 -6.32 4.59
N GLN A 18 -9.54 -6.12 3.58
CA GLN A 18 -9.18 -6.32 2.18
C GLN A 18 -8.35 -5.15 1.65
N VAL A 19 -8.65 -3.92 2.08
CA VAL A 19 -7.78 -2.75 1.84
C VAL A 19 -6.37 -3.01 2.36
N VAL A 20 -6.24 -3.45 3.62
CA VAL A 20 -4.92 -3.75 4.23
C VAL A 20 -4.20 -4.89 3.50
N LYS A 21 -4.92 -5.96 3.16
CA LYS A 21 -4.36 -7.07 2.36
C LYS A 21 -3.82 -6.57 1.02
N GLN A 22 -4.56 -5.71 0.35
CA GLN A 22 -4.17 -5.23 -0.98
C GLN A 22 -2.99 -4.25 -0.93
N ILE A 23 -2.89 -3.42 0.12
CA ILE A 23 -1.69 -2.61 0.36
C ILE A 23 -0.46 -3.52 0.50
N TRP A 24 -0.56 -4.62 1.25
CA TRP A 24 0.54 -5.59 1.38
C TRP A 24 0.91 -6.27 0.06
N VAL A 25 -0.07 -6.59 -0.79
CA VAL A 25 0.18 -7.13 -2.14
C VAL A 25 0.97 -6.11 -2.97
N TYR A 26 0.56 -4.85 -2.97
CA TYR A 26 1.24 -3.78 -3.69
C TYR A 26 2.68 -3.59 -3.18
N VAL A 27 2.89 -3.55 -1.86
CA VAL A 27 4.21 -3.41 -1.24
C VAL A 27 5.15 -4.53 -1.69
N LYS A 28 4.68 -5.78 -1.70
CA LYS A 28 5.49 -6.93 -2.14
C LYS A 28 5.78 -6.88 -3.65
N ALA A 29 4.78 -6.57 -4.47
CA ALA A 29 4.94 -6.49 -5.92
C ALA A 29 5.96 -5.42 -6.35
N ASN A 30 6.07 -4.34 -5.57
CA ASN A 30 6.99 -3.23 -5.83
C ASN A 30 8.30 -3.30 -5.02
N GLN A 31 8.54 -4.41 -4.30
CA GLN A 31 9.74 -4.60 -3.46
C GLN A 31 9.96 -3.46 -2.45
N LEU A 32 8.86 -2.95 -1.87
CA LEU A 32 8.89 -1.82 -0.93
C LEU A 32 9.05 -2.26 0.53
N GLN A 33 9.39 -3.52 0.79
CA GLN A 33 9.75 -3.95 2.15
C GLN A 33 11.21 -3.57 2.40
N ASP A 34 11.51 -3.09 3.61
CA ASP A 34 12.90 -2.89 4.00
C ASP A 34 13.65 -4.24 4.01
N PRO A 35 14.77 -4.37 3.27
CA PRO A 35 15.51 -5.62 3.18
C PRO A 35 16.23 -6.01 4.48
N GLN A 36 16.47 -5.05 5.38
CA GLN A 36 17.09 -5.28 6.68
C GLN A 36 16.05 -5.58 7.76
N ASP A 37 14.85 -5.01 7.65
CA ASP A 37 13.73 -5.28 8.56
C ASP A 37 12.38 -5.27 7.85
N GLY A 38 11.91 -6.45 7.44
CA GLY A 38 10.67 -6.63 6.65
C GLY A 38 9.36 -6.20 7.34
N ARG A 39 9.42 -5.71 8.58
CA ARG A 39 8.31 -5.03 9.27
C ARG A 39 8.09 -3.61 8.76
N PHE A 40 9.14 -2.98 8.25
CA PHE A 40 9.08 -1.62 7.70
C PHE A 40 8.77 -1.64 6.21
N ILE A 41 7.98 -0.66 5.80
CA ILE A 41 7.63 -0.40 4.40
C ILE A 41 8.36 0.89 3.99
N LEU A 42 9.17 0.79 2.95
CA LEU A 42 9.82 1.91 2.31
C LEU A 42 8.82 2.60 1.38
N CYS A 43 8.12 3.61 1.92
CA CYS A 43 7.08 4.34 1.17
C CYS A 43 7.67 5.04 -0.06
N ASN A 44 7.24 4.59 -1.24
CA ASN A 44 7.45 5.31 -2.49
C ASN A 44 6.53 6.54 -2.59
N ASP A 45 6.71 7.36 -3.62
CA ASP A 45 5.97 8.63 -3.79
C ASP A 45 4.45 8.47 -3.70
N LEU A 46 3.91 7.37 -4.23
CA LEU A 46 2.48 7.10 -4.17
C LEU A 46 2.00 6.78 -2.75
N LEU A 47 2.73 5.93 -2.02
CA LEU A 47 2.39 5.62 -0.63
C LEU A 47 2.57 6.83 0.29
N ARG A 48 3.58 7.66 0.05
CA ARG A 48 3.77 8.92 0.79
C ARG A 48 2.57 9.85 0.65
N ARG A 49 2.06 10.06 -0.57
CA ARG A 49 0.84 10.87 -0.80
C ARG A 49 -0.41 10.36 -0.08
N ILE A 50 -0.44 9.08 0.32
CA ILE A 50 -1.59 8.46 1.00
C ILE A 50 -1.45 8.55 2.53
N PHE A 51 -0.23 8.43 3.06
CA PHE A 51 0.02 8.22 4.49
C PHE A 51 0.80 9.35 5.18
N GLU A 52 1.37 10.30 4.46
CA GLU A 52 1.89 11.58 4.98
C GLU A 52 0.80 12.66 4.93
#